data_AF-A0A1Z9R1L5-F1
#
_entry.id   AF-A0A1Z9R1L5-F1
#
_cell.length_a   1.000
_cell.length_b   1.000
_cell.length_c   1.000
_cell.angle_alpha   90.00
_cell.angle_beta   90.00
_cell.angle_gamma   90.00
#
_symmetry.space_group_name_H-M   'P 1'
#
loop_
_entity.id
_entity.type
_entity.pdbx_description
1 polymer ?
#
loop_
_entity_poly.entity_id
_entity_poly.type
_entity_poly.pdbx_seq_one_letter_code
_entity_poly.pdbx_strand_id
1 'polypeptide(L)'
;MSRATRLIRRLDKVLNRHDSFGDNPDGFVDAVFDELERELEAVQQKSKPEHWAEIYVERDRARIKQAVLNRVMERGSTTADQA
;
A
#
# COMPACT_ATOMS: atom_id res chain seq x y z
N MET A 1 -11.22 -5.94 -15.73
CA MET A 1 -10.29 -5.45 -14.69
C MET A 1 -8.98 -5.06 -15.38
N SER A 2 -8.44 -3.87 -15.12
CA SER A 2 -7.17 -3.44 -15.73
C SER A 2 -5.98 -4.23 -15.13
N ARG A 3 -4.82 -4.20 -15.79
CA ARG A 3 -3.60 -4.81 -15.25
C ARG A 3 -3.14 -4.13 -13.95
N ALA A 4 -3.24 -2.80 -13.90
CA ALA A 4 -2.96 -2.02 -12.70
C ALA A 4 -3.90 -2.40 -11.56
N THR A 5 -5.22 -2.48 -11.81
CA THR A 5 -6.19 -2.92 -10.80
C THR A 5 -5.86 -4.32 -10.26
N ARG A 6 -5.35 -5.23 -11.10
CA ARG A 6 -4.93 -6.56 -10.65
C ARG A 6 -3.71 -6.50 -9.73
N LEU A 7 -2.70 -5.71 -10.10
CA LEU A 7 -1.51 -5.46 -9.27
C LEU A 7 -1.91 -4.88 -7.90
N ILE A 8 -2.75 -3.85 -7.89
CA ILE A 8 -3.24 -3.21 -6.65
C ILE A 8 -3.97 -4.22 -5.77
N ARG A 9 -4.89 -5.02 -6.33
CA ARG A 9 -5.60 -6.06 -5.55
C ARG A 9 -4.66 -7.14 -5.01
N ARG A 10 -3.60 -7.47 -5.75
CA ARG A 10 -2.60 -8.42 -5.29
C ARG A 10 -1.82 -7.83 -4.12
N LEU A 11 -1.40 -6.57 -4.21
CA LEU A 11 -0.75 -5.84 -3.12
C LEU A 11 -1.62 -5.84 -1.86
N ASP A 12 -2.89 -5.45 -1.97
CA ASP A 12 -3.83 -5.47 -0.85
C ASP A 12 -3.95 -6.86 -0.22
N LYS A 13 -4.02 -7.91 -1.06
CA LYS A 13 -4.09 -9.29 -0.59
C LYS A 13 -2.82 -9.73 0.14
N VAL A 14 -1.64 -9.33 -0.33
CA VAL A 14 -0.37 -9.67 0.33
C VAL A 14 -0.30 -8.95 1.69
N LEU A 15 -0.56 -7.65 1.72
CA LEU A 15 -0.54 -6.87 2.96
C LEU A 15 -1.53 -7.39 4.00
N ASN A 16 -2.75 -7.76 3.59
CA ASN A 16 -3.78 -8.29 4.49
C ASN A 16 -3.47 -9.68 5.07
N ARG A 17 -2.42 -10.37 4.63
CA ARG A 17 -1.98 -11.64 5.26
C ARG A 17 -1.15 -11.41 6.52
N HIS A 18 -0.62 -10.20 6.71
CA HIS A 18 0.18 -9.88 7.88
C HIS A 18 -0.72 -9.35 8.98
N ASP A 19 -0.73 -10.03 10.13
CA ASP A 19 -1.46 -9.58 11.32
C ASP A 19 -0.78 -8.35 11.97
N SER A 20 0.52 -8.16 11.73
CA SER A 20 1.32 -7.00 12.18
C SER A 20 2.56 -6.82 11.30
N PHE A 21 3.07 -5.59 11.24
CA PHE A 21 4.32 -5.22 10.58
C PHE A 21 5.46 -4.88 11.58
N GLY A 22 5.22 -5.03 12.88
CA GLY A 22 6.20 -4.75 13.94
C GLY A 22 6.69 -3.30 13.97
N ASP A 23 7.88 -3.09 14.53
CA ASP A 23 8.48 -1.76 14.72
C ASP A 23 9.19 -1.23 13.46
N ASN A 24 9.38 -2.08 12.44
CA ASN A 24 10.00 -1.70 11.17
C ASN A 24 9.18 -2.19 9.96
N PRO A 25 8.04 -1.54 9.65
CA PRO A 25 7.20 -1.92 8.52
C PRO A 25 7.91 -1.85 7.16
N ASP A 26 8.87 -0.94 7.01
CA ASP A 26 9.63 -0.77 5.77
C ASP A 26 10.47 -2.01 5.42
N GLY A 27 10.81 -2.84 6.40
CA GLY A 27 11.52 -4.11 6.18
C GLY A 27 10.73 -5.16 5.40
N PHE A 28 9.42 -4.97 5.22
CA PHE A 28 8.57 -5.88 4.45
C PHE A 28 8.48 -5.51 2.96
N VAL A 29 8.95 -4.33 2.56
CA VAL A 29 8.75 -3.78 1.22
C VAL A 29 9.28 -4.72 0.14
N ASP A 30 10.52 -5.19 0.27
CA ASP A 30 11.15 -6.05 -0.73
C ASP A 30 10.40 -7.38 -0.88
N ALA A 31 10.07 -8.04 0.24
CA ALA A 31 9.33 -9.29 0.23
C ALA A 31 7.91 -9.14 -0.37
N VAL A 32 7.23 -8.03 -0.08
CA VAL A 32 5.92 -7.72 -0.67
C VAL A 32 6.07 -7.43 -2.16
N PHE A 33 7.11 -6.71 -2.57
CA PHE A 33 7.36 -6.36 -3.97
C PHE A 33 7.68 -7.60 -4.81
N ASP A 34 8.49 -8.52 -4.30
CA ASP A 34 8.80 -9.80 -4.94
C ASP A 34 7.51 -10.62 -5.22
N GLU A 35 6.53 -10.59 -4.31
CA GLU A 35 5.24 -11.25 -4.52
C GLU A 35 4.38 -10.62 -5.64
N LEU A 36 4.73 -9.42 -6.12
CA LEU A 36 4.01 -8.67 -7.16
C LEU A 36 4.70 -8.71 -8.52
N GLU A 37 5.86 -9.35 -8.64
CA GLU A 37 6.71 -9.33 -9.83
C GLU A 37 5.92 -9.69 -11.11
N ARG A 38 5.10 -10.75 -11.05
CA ARG A 38 4.28 -11.19 -12.19
C ARG A 38 3.24 -10.16 -12.62
N GLU A 39 2.57 -9.52 -11.68
CA GLU A 39 1.59 -8.49 -11.96
C GLU A 39 2.26 -7.22 -12.52
N LEU A 40 3.46 -6.89 -12.04
CA LEU A 40 4.26 -5.78 -12.55
C LEU A 40 4.72 -6.03 -13.98
N GLU A 41 5.27 -7.22 -14.27
CA GLU A 41 5.62 -7.64 -15.63
C GLU A 41 4.42 -7.53 -16.56
N ALA A 42 3.23 -7.95 -16.11
CA ALA A 42 2.01 -7.85 -16.91
C ALA A 42 1.68 -6.39 -17.26
N VAL A 43 1.82 -5.46 -16.31
CA VAL A 43 1.64 -4.00 -16.53
C VAL A 43 2.65 -3.49 -17.55
N GLN A 44 3.93 -3.87 -17.42
CA GLN A 44 5.01 -3.43 -18.30
C GLN A 44 4.85 -3.94 -19.74
N GLN A 45 4.49 -5.22 -19.91
CA GLN A 45 4.30 -5.86 -21.23
C GLN A 45 3.25 -5.15 -22.10
N LYS A 46 2.22 -4.56 -21.49
CA LYS A 46 1.24 -3.73 -22.19
C LYS A 46 1.12 -2.38 -21.50
N SER A 47 2.26 -1.70 -21.41
CA SER A 47 2.37 -0.39 -20.81
C SER A 47 1.43 0.60 -21.52
N LYS A 48 0.45 1.09 -20.77
CA LYS A 48 -0.50 2.11 -21.21
C LYS A 48 -0.51 3.23 -20.17
N PRO A 49 -0.57 4.51 -20.57
CA PRO A 49 -0.60 5.63 -19.63
C PRO A 49 -1.68 5.49 -18.55
N GLU A 50 -2.85 4.94 -18.91
CA GLU A 50 -3.96 4.77 -17.98
C GLU A 50 -3.64 3.78 -16.85
N HIS A 51 -2.86 2.74 -17.12
CA HIS A 51 -2.45 1.77 -16.10
C HIS A 51 -1.53 2.42 -15.06
N TRP A 52 -0.59 3.26 -15.50
CA TRP A 52 0.28 3.99 -14.59
C TRP A 52 -0.46 5.08 -13.82
N ALA A 53 -1.41 5.76 -14.47
CA ALA A 53 -2.29 6.72 -13.81
C ALA A 53 -3.06 6.08 -12.64
N GLU A 54 -3.62 4.87 -12.83
CA GLU A 54 -4.26 4.12 -11.74
C GLU A 54 -3.29 3.84 -10.56
N ILE A 55 -2.05 3.42 -10.86
CA ILE A 55 -1.01 3.17 -9.84
C ILE A 55 -0.67 4.47 -9.09
N TYR A 56 -0.54 5.59 -9.80
CA TYR A 56 -0.26 6.89 -9.16
C TYR A 56 -1.39 7.33 -8.23
N VAL A 57 -2.65 7.17 -8.65
CA VAL A 57 -3.81 7.50 -7.82
C VAL A 57 -3.82 6.66 -6.54
N GLU A 58 -3.57 5.35 -6.63
CA GLU A 58 -3.54 4.49 -5.44
C GLU A 58 -2.34 4.76 -4.53
N ARG A 59 -1.17 5.11 -5.08
CA ARG A 59 -0.04 5.61 -4.27
C ARG A 59 -0.43 6.86 -3.49
N ASP A 60 -1.08 7.82 -4.14
CA ASP A 60 -1.48 9.06 -3.49
C ASP A 60 -2.60 8.83 -2.46
N ARG A 61 -3.52 7.88 -2.72
CA ARG A 61 -4.48 7.41 -1.72
C ARG A 61 -3.79 6.80 -0.50
N ALA A 62 -2.76 5.97 -0.69
CA ALA A 62 -2.00 5.38 0.41
C ALA A 62 -1.30 6.44 1.26
N ARG A 63 -0.69 7.46 0.64
CA ARG A 63 -0.09 8.62 1.34
C ARG A 63 -1.11 9.39 2.18
N ILE A 64 -2.29 9.67 1.62
CA ILE A 64 -3.37 10.33 2.34
C ILE A 64 -3.83 9.47 3.52
N LYS A 65 -4.01 8.16 3.30
CA LYS A 65 -4.40 7.19 4.35
C LYS A 65 -3.39 7.18 5.49
N GLN A 66 -2.09 7.10 5.18
CA GLN A 66 -1.02 7.17 6.17
C GLN A 66 -1.10 8.48 6.99
N ALA A 67 -1.21 9.63 6.34
CA ALA A 67 -1.30 10.91 7.02
C ALA A 67 -2.52 11.02 7.96
N VAL A 68 -3.68 10.49 7.52
CA VAL A 68 -4.89 10.43 8.36
C VAL A 68 -4.67 9.53 9.57
N LEU A 69 -4.11 8.33 9.39
CA LEU A 69 -3.85 7.40 10.48
C LEU A 69 -2.85 7.97 11.50
N ASN A 70 -1.80 8.65 11.05
CA ASN A 70 -0.87 9.36 11.93
C ASN A 70 -1.60 10.39 12.79
N ARG A 71 -2.47 11.21 12.20
CA ARG A 71 -3.28 12.20 12.93
C ARG A 71 -4.25 11.56 13.92
N VAL A 72 -4.78 10.37 13.60
CA VAL A 72 -5.62 9.59 14.53
C VAL A 72 -4.79 9.12 15.72
N MET A 73 -3.58 8.58 15.48
CA MET A 73 -2.67 8.13 16.53
C MET A 73 -2.24 9.28 17.45
N GLU A 74 -1.87 10.42 16.88
CA GLU A 74 -1.51 11.63 17.64
C GLU A 74 -2.63 12.00 18.62
N ARG A 75 -3.88 12.08 18.14
CA ARG A 75 -5.04 12.42 18.98
C ARG A 75 -5.41 11.35 19.99
N GLY A 76 -5.31 10.07 19.61
CA GLY A 76 -5.56 8.94 20.50
C GLY A 76 -4.55 8.90 21.65
N SER A 77 -3.27 9.16 21.36
CA SER A 77 -2.21 9.19 22.37
C SER A 77 -2.36 10.34 23.37
N THR A 78 -2.88 11.51 22.96
CA THR A 78 -3.07 12.66 23.86
C THR A 78 -4.15 12.41 24.94
N THR A 79 -5.06 11.46 24.73
CA THR A 79 -6.11 11.14 25.73
C THR A 79 -5.58 10.22 26.83
N ALA A 80 -4.49 9.48 26.59
CA ALA A 80 -3.92 8.54 27.56
C ALA A 80 -3.12 9.23 28.69
N ASP A 81 -2.63 10.46 28.47
CA ASP A 81 -1.85 11.23 29.46
C ASP A 81 -2.70 12.15 30.37
N GLN A 82 -4.03 12.12 30.26
CA GLN A 82 -4.94 12.93 31.09
C GLN A 82 -5.81 12.12 32.06
N ALA A 83 -5.49 10.85 32.31
CA ALA A 83 -6.16 9.98 33.28
C ALA A 83 -5.18 9.50 34.36
#